data_AF-A0A7R9IU30-F1
#
_entry.id   AF-A0A7R9IU30-F1
#
_cell.length_a   1.000
_cell.length_b   1.000
_cell.length_c   1.000
_cell.angle_alpha   90.00
_cell.angle_beta   90.00
_cell.angle_gamma   90.00
#
_symmetry.space_group_name_H-M   'P 1'
#
loop_
_entity.id
_entity.type
_entity.pdbx_description
1 polymer ?
#
loop_
_entity_poly.entity_id
_entity_poly.type
_entity_poly.pdbx_seq_one_letter_code
_entity_poly.pdbx_strand_id
1 'polypeptide(L)'
;MPPTPHSVCLQHDPASAHHAALVQSELHVVLVVEPNHSSNKHLWFNSSEHREEPYTDYYIWKTSPATDQDSGARLPPNNWLSVNGGSAWEWSDVRQEFYLHQFDAQEPDLNYHNPAVVQEIKVIVTCWCF
;
A
#
# COMPACT_ATOMS: atom_id res chain seq x y z
N MET A 1 -14.89 9.98 9.39
CA MET A 1 -13.77 9.42 8.60
C MET A 1 -12.57 9.30 9.53
N PRO A 2 -11.80 8.20 9.49
CA PRO A 2 -10.52 8.14 10.16
C PRO A 2 -9.57 9.21 9.56
N PRO A 3 -8.66 9.77 10.37
CA PRO A 3 -7.76 10.81 9.92
C PRO A 3 -6.85 10.28 8.80
N THR A 4 -6.63 11.10 7.76
CA THR A 4 -5.60 10.81 6.75
C THR A 4 -4.22 10.87 7.38
N PRO A 5 -3.19 10.21 6.81
CA PRO A 5 -1.81 10.32 7.30
C PRO A 5 -1.34 11.78 7.41
N HIS A 6 -1.80 12.63 6.49
CA HIS A 6 -1.60 14.08 6.56
C HIS A 6 -2.12 14.72 7.85
N SER A 7 -3.27 14.27 8.36
CA SER A 7 -3.85 14.78 9.61
C SER A 7 -3.11 14.28 10.86
N VAL A 8 -2.48 13.11 10.80
CA VAL A 8 -1.69 12.56 11.92
C VAL A 8 -0.35 13.30 12.07
N CYS A 9 0.34 13.56 10.95
CA CYS A 9 1.60 14.30 10.93
C CYS A 9 1.51 15.74 11.49
N LEU A 10 0.35 16.37 11.37
CA LEU A 10 0.13 17.74 11.85
C LEU A 10 -0.32 17.83 13.31
N GLN A 11 -0.84 16.73 13.88
CA GLN A 11 -1.51 16.80 15.19
C GLN A 11 -0.63 16.37 16.36
N HIS A 12 0.31 15.44 16.18
CA HIS A 12 1.21 14.99 17.23
C HIS A 12 2.57 14.67 16.61
N ASP A 13 3.64 15.32 17.06
CA ASP A 13 5.00 14.83 16.89
C ASP A 13 5.28 13.87 18.07
N PRO A 14 5.09 12.55 17.91
CA PRO A 14 5.26 11.60 19.00
C PRO A 14 6.75 11.28 19.24
N ALA A 15 7.62 11.71 18.33
CA ALA A 15 9.04 11.38 18.33
C ALA A 15 9.91 12.46 18.98
N SER A 16 9.44 13.71 19.06
CA SER A 16 10.20 14.87 19.55
C SER A 16 10.95 14.65 20.88
N ALA A 17 10.28 14.09 21.90
CA ALA A 17 10.91 13.93 23.22
C ALA A 17 12.01 12.87 23.24
N HIS A 18 11.82 11.75 22.51
CA HIS A 18 12.82 10.69 22.41
C HIS A 18 13.97 11.09 21.47
N HIS A 19 13.66 11.80 20.38
CA HIS A 19 14.64 12.32 19.45
C HIS A 19 15.62 13.27 20.14
N ALA A 20 15.13 14.22 20.96
CA ALA A 20 15.99 15.15 21.68
C ALA A 20 16.98 14.45 22.62
N ALA A 21 16.56 13.39 23.32
CA ALA A 21 17.43 12.62 24.21
C ALA A 21 18.50 11.81 23.45
N LEU A 22 18.15 11.28 22.27
CA LEU A 22 19.08 10.55 21.41
C LEU A 22 20.14 11.47 20.82
N VAL A 23 19.75 12.67 20.37
CA VAL A 23 20.68 13.70 19.88
C VAL A 23 21.66 14.14 20.97
N GLN A 24 21.20 14.35 22.21
CA GLN A 24 22.08 14.66 23.35
C GLN A 24 23.09 13.55 23.65
N SER A 25 22.78 12.31 23.25
CA SER A 25 23.62 11.13 23.46
C SER A 25 24.45 10.76 22.23
N GLU A 26 24.51 11.64 21.21
CA GLU A 26 25.19 11.40 19.92
C GLU A 26 24.72 10.12 19.19
N LEU A 27 23.46 9.74 19.39
CA LEU A 27 22.82 8.60 18.72
C LEU A 27 21.95 9.08 17.56
N HIS A 28 22.07 8.40 16.42
CA HIS A 28 21.26 8.66 15.23
C HIS A 28 20.16 7.63 15.07
N VAL A 29 18.97 8.08 14.67
CA VAL A 29 17.84 7.23 14.31
C VAL A 29 17.71 7.17 12.79
N VAL A 30 17.64 5.96 12.25
CA VAL A 30 17.31 5.73 10.85
C VAL A 30 15.96 5.05 10.80
N LEU A 31 14.96 5.71 10.21
CA LEU A 31 13.67 5.11 9.92
C LEU A 31 13.72 4.48 8.53
N VAL A 32 13.31 3.21 8.43
CA VAL A 32 13.13 2.53 7.16
C VAL A 32 11.66 2.66 6.77
N VAL A 33 11.42 3.16 5.56
CA VAL A 33 10.09 3.26 4.97
C VAL A 33 10.02 2.29 3.81
N GLU A 34 8.97 1.46 3.79
CA GLU A 34 8.62 0.63 2.63
C GLU A 34 7.55 1.37 1.83
N PRO A 35 7.89 1.98 0.67
CA PRO A 35 6.96 2.80 -0.07
C PRO A 35 6.12 1.99 -1.08
N ASN A 36 6.53 0.77 -1.43
CA ASN A 36 5.93 0.05 -2.56
C ASN A 36 4.51 -0.45 -2.27
N HIS A 37 4.28 -0.96 -1.06
CA HIS A 37 3.04 -1.64 -0.69
C HIS A 37 2.60 -1.24 0.72
N SER A 38 1.39 -1.67 1.08
CA SER A 38 0.86 -1.58 2.44
C SER A 38 0.16 -2.88 2.81
N SER A 39 -0.17 -3.08 4.08
CA SER A 39 -1.00 -4.23 4.46
C SER A 39 -2.38 -4.20 3.78
N ASN A 40 -2.91 -5.36 3.39
CA ASN A 40 -4.30 -5.52 2.95
C ASN A 40 -5.33 -5.23 4.07
N LYS A 41 -4.89 -5.05 5.32
CA LYS A 41 -5.71 -4.55 6.44
C LYS A 41 -5.68 -3.03 6.57
N HIS A 42 -4.87 -2.35 5.77
CA HIS A 42 -4.79 -0.90 5.78
C HIS A 42 -6.10 -0.29 5.27
N LEU A 43 -6.47 0.86 5.83
CA LEU A 43 -7.70 1.57 5.45
C LEU A 43 -7.75 1.83 3.94
N TRP A 44 -6.63 2.26 3.36
CA TRP A 44 -6.54 2.51 1.93
C TRP A 44 -6.91 1.28 1.10
N PHE A 45 -6.42 0.09 1.46
CA PHE A 45 -6.73 -1.11 0.70
C PHE A 45 -8.19 -1.49 0.85
N ASN A 46 -8.73 -1.47 2.06
CA ASN A 46 -10.13 -1.80 2.31
C ASN A 46 -11.07 -0.84 1.54
N SER A 47 -10.83 0.47 1.63
CA SER A 47 -11.59 1.46 0.87
C SER A 47 -11.40 1.31 -0.65
N SER A 48 -10.18 1.02 -1.11
CA SER A 48 -9.94 0.74 -2.54
C SER A 48 -10.71 -0.49 -2.99
N GLU A 49 -10.66 -1.59 -2.25
CA GLU A 49 -11.38 -2.83 -2.56
C GLU A 49 -12.90 -2.60 -2.70
N HIS A 50 -13.47 -1.71 -1.88
CA HIS A 50 -14.89 -1.32 -1.94
C HIS A 50 -15.19 -0.17 -2.91
N ARG A 51 -14.20 0.32 -3.67
CA ARG A 51 -14.31 1.48 -4.58
C ARG A 51 -14.82 2.75 -3.89
N GLU A 52 -14.34 2.98 -2.67
CA GLU A 52 -14.63 4.19 -1.90
C GLU A 52 -13.66 5.31 -2.28
N GLU A 53 -14.21 6.45 -2.70
CA GLU A 53 -13.43 7.65 -2.98
C GLU A 53 -12.81 8.24 -1.70
N PRO A 54 -11.57 8.75 -1.75
CA PRO A 54 -10.70 8.93 -2.93
C PRO A 54 -9.76 7.73 -3.22
N TYR A 55 -9.99 6.58 -2.59
CA TYR A 55 -9.03 5.47 -2.55
C TYR A 55 -9.21 4.43 -3.66
N THR A 56 -10.24 4.57 -4.50
CA THR A 56 -10.58 3.62 -5.57
C THR A 56 -9.37 3.18 -6.38
N ASP A 57 -8.48 4.10 -6.75
CA ASP A 57 -7.31 3.83 -7.60
C ASP A 57 -5.97 3.90 -6.85
N TYR A 58 -5.96 3.69 -5.52
CA TYR A 58 -4.72 3.68 -4.72
C TYR A 58 -3.86 2.43 -4.94
N TYR A 59 -4.45 1.33 -5.41
CA TYR A 59 -3.76 0.08 -5.70
C TYR A 59 -3.93 -0.31 -7.16
N ILE A 60 -3.11 -1.23 -7.63
CA ILE A 60 -3.14 -1.69 -9.02
C ILE A 60 -4.17 -2.81 -9.16
N TRP A 61 -5.31 -2.48 -9.76
CA TRP A 61 -6.39 -3.41 -10.04
C TRP A 61 -6.50 -3.76 -11.53
N LYS A 62 -6.85 -5.01 -11.84
CA LYS A 62 -7.06 -5.51 -13.20
C LYS A 62 -8.18 -6.55 -13.25
N THR A 63 -9.03 -6.47 -14.27
CA THR A 63 -10.04 -7.49 -14.53
C THR A 63 -9.38 -8.79 -15.03
N SER A 64 -10.05 -9.92 -14.80
CA SER A 64 -9.67 -11.20 -15.39
C SER A 64 -9.87 -11.12 -16.91
N PRO A 65 -8.84 -11.34 -17.76
CA PRO A 65 -9.01 -11.32 -19.20
C PRO A 65 -9.79 -12.54 -19.73
N ALA A 66 -9.75 -13.65 -19.00
CA ALA A 66 -10.39 -14.89 -19.36
C ALA A 66 -10.62 -15.80 -18.14
N THR A 67 -11.34 -16.89 -18.38
CA THR A 67 -11.53 -17.98 -17.42
C THR A 67 -11.03 -19.26 -18.09
N ASP A 68 -10.30 -20.07 -17.35
CA ASP A 68 -9.86 -21.39 -17.80
C ASP A 68 -11.09 -22.28 -18.05
N GLN A 69 -11.16 -22.91 -19.23
CA GLN A 69 -12.36 -23.63 -19.65
C GLN A 69 -12.54 -24.97 -18.94
N ASP A 70 -11.44 -25.59 -18.48
CA ASP A 70 -11.47 -26.91 -17.87
C ASP A 70 -11.73 -26.82 -16.35
N SER A 71 -11.06 -25.89 -15.68
CA SER A 71 -11.15 -25.69 -14.24
C SER A 71 -12.18 -24.64 -13.83
N GLY A 72 -12.59 -23.75 -14.75
CA GLY A 72 -13.44 -22.60 -14.43
C GLY A 72 -12.72 -21.51 -13.63
N ALA A 73 -11.39 -21.60 -13.46
CA ALA A 73 -10.61 -20.65 -12.68
C ALA A 73 -10.39 -19.33 -13.44
N ARG A 74 -10.44 -18.22 -12.71
CA ARG A 74 -10.11 -16.89 -13.27
C ARG A 74 -8.61 -16.82 -13.56
N LEU A 75 -8.25 -16.39 -14.76
CA LEU A 75 -6.85 -16.27 -15.15
C LEU A 75 -6.30 -14.89 -14.78
N PRO A 76 -5.08 -14.80 -14.21
CA PRO A 76 -4.47 -13.51 -13.92
C PRO A 76 -4.19 -12.73 -15.22
N PRO A 77 -4.03 -11.40 -15.15
CA PRO A 77 -3.82 -10.55 -16.32
C PRO A 77 -2.56 -10.87 -17.14
N ASN A 78 -1.53 -11.42 -16.50
CA ASN A 78 -0.29 -11.85 -17.12
C ASN A 78 0.40 -12.92 -16.24
N ASN A 79 1.58 -13.36 -16.66
CA ASN A 79 2.38 -14.39 -15.99
C ASN A 79 3.41 -13.83 -14.99
N TRP A 80 3.21 -12.62 -14.45
CA TRP A 80 4.11 -12.09 -13.43
C TRP A 80 4.08 -12.95 -12.17
N LEU A 81 5.27 -13.15 -11.60
CA LEU A 81 5.49 -13.96 -10.41
C LEU A 81 5.81 -13.06 -9.22
N SER A 82 5.28 -13.41 -8.05
CA SER A 82 5.72 -12.81 -6.79
C SER A 82 7.16 -13.25 -6.47
N VAL A 83 7.90 -12.40 -5.77
CA VAL A 83 9.23 -12.73 -5.22
C VAL A 83 9.19 -13.97 -4.34
N ASN A 84 8.10 -14.18 -3.60
CA ASN A 84 7.92 -15.34 -2.70
C ASN A 84 7.34 -16.58 -3.43
N GLY A 85 7.17 -16.50 -4.75
CA GLY A 85 6.64 -17.57 -5.59
C GLY A 85 5.12 -17.50 -5.76
N GLY A 86 4.63 -18.18 -6.80
CA GLY A 86 3.22 -18.07 -7.22
C GLY A 86 2.96 -16.84 -8.10
N SER A 87 1.69 -16.60 -8.41
CA SER A 87 1.29 -15.41 -9.19
C SER A 87 1.52 -14.14 -8.37
N ALA A 88 1.88 -13.04 -9.03
CA ALA A 88 1.86 -11.70 -8.44
C ALA A 88 0.45 -11.07 -8.39
N TRP A 89 -0.58 -11.82 -8.80
CA TRP A 89 -1.95 -11.35 -8.89
C TRP A 89 -2.86 -12.18 -7.99
N GLU A 90 -3.55 -11.50 -7.08
CA GLU A 90 -4.50 -12.12 -6.15
C GLU A 90 -5.91 -11.64 -6.46
N TRP A 91 -6.88 -12.55 -6.46
CA TRP A 91 -8.27 -12.23 -6.77
C TRP A 91 -9.01 -11.67 -5.55
N SER A 92 -9.68 -10.53 -5.70
CA SER A 92 -10.62 -10.04 -4.68
C SER A 92 -12.05 -10.44 -5.01
N ASP A 93 -12.67 -11.23 -4.13
CA ASP A 93 -14.10 -11.56 -4.23
C ASP A 93 -15.02 -10.37 -3.93
N VAL A 94 -14.52 -9.32 -3.27
CA VAL A 94 -15.30 -8.10 -3.02
C VAL A 94 -15.32 -7.24 -4.28
N ARG A 95 -14.14 -6.96 -4.85
CA ARG A 95 -14.00 -6.05 -6.00
C ARG A 95 -14.26 -6.71 -7.35
N GLN A 96 -14.20 -8.04 -7.39
CA GLN A 96 -14.24 -8.87 -8.60
C GLN A 96 -13.14 -8.48 -9.61
N GLU A 97 -11.95 -8.19 -9.10
CA GLU A 97 -10.74 -7.84 -9.86
C GLU A 97 -9.52 -8.49 -9.17
N PHE A 98 -8.44 -8.68 -9.94
CA PHE A 98 -7.13 -8.99 -9.40
C PHE A 98 -6.45 -7.72 -8.91
N TYR A 99 -5.75 -7.79 -7.78
CA TYR A 99 -4.78 -6.78 -7.36
C TYR A 99 -3.34 -7.30 -7.49
N LEU A 100 -2.41 -6.39 -7.75
CA LEU A 100 -0.98 -6.72 -7.80
C LEU A 100 -0.40 -6.81 -6.39
N HIS A 101 0.45 -7.80 -6.16
CA HIS A 101 1.37 -7.88 -5.02
C HIS A 101 2.72 -8.44 -5.52
N GLN A 102 3.82 -7.70 -5.35
CA GLN A 102 5.14 -8.20 -5.73
C GLN A 102 5.75 -9.14 -4.68
N PHE A 103 5.28 -9.04 -3.43
CA PHE A 103 5.69 -9.90 -2.31
C PHE A 103 4.51 -10.76 -1.87
N ASP A 104 4.09 -10.70 -0.61
CA ASP A 104 2.96 -11.49 -0.14
C ASP A 104 1.61 -10.93 -0.59
N ALA A 105 0.60 -11.79 -0.74
CA ALA A 105 -0.78 -11.33 -1.02
C ALA A 105 -1.33 -10.37 0.05
N GLN A 106 -0.74 -10.39 1.26
CA GLN A 106 -1.07 -9.44 2.32
C GLN A 106 -0.45 -8.05 2.13
N GLU A 107 0.40 -7.87 1.11
CA GLU A 107 1.18 -6.68 0.79
C GLU A 107 0.81 -6.15 -0.61
N PRO A 108 -0.44 -5.71 -0.84
CA PRO A 108 -0.87 -5.14 -2.12
C PRO A 108 -0.07 -3.89 -2.49
N ASP A 109 0.33 -3.84 -3.76
CA ASP A 109 1.18 -2.78 -4.32
C ASP A 109 0.39 -1.50 -4.60
N LEU A 110 0.97 -0.37 -4.19
CA LEU A 110 0.42 0.95 -4.44
C LEU A 110 0.57 1.35 -5.92
N ASN A 111 -0.43 2.07 -6.42
CA ASN A 111 -0.44 2.56 -7.79
C ASN A 111 0.29 3.90 -7.91
N TYR A 112 1.59 3.85 -8.22
CA TYR A 112 2.41 5.05 -8.41
C TYR A 112 2.11 5.88 -9.67
N HIS A 113 1.21 5.43 -10.55
CA HIS A 113 0.65 6.29 -11.60
C HIS A 113 -0.43 7.23 -11.07
N ASN A 114 -0.93 7.01 -9.85
CA ASN A 114 -1.89 7.89 -9.19
C ASN A 114 -1.15 9.03 -8.47
N PRO A 115 -1.35 10.30 -8.88
CA PRO A 115 -0.67 11.43 -8.25
C PRO A 115 -1.04 11.62 -6.77
N ALA A 116 -2.23 11.15 -6.33
CA ALA A 116 -2.63 11.20 -4.92
C ALA A 116 -1.75 10.28 -4.06
N VAL A 117 -1.45 9.06 -4.54
CA VAL A 117 -0.54 8.12 -3.87
C VAL A 117 0.86 8.73 -3.75
N VAL A 118 1.38 9.30 -4.84
CA VAL A 118 2.70 9.98 -4.83
C VAL A 118 2.73 11.11 -3.80
N GLN A 119 1.64 11.86 -3.67
CA GLN A 119 1.54 12.95 -2.71
C GLN A 119 1.47 12.45 -1.26
N GLU A 120 0.68 11.41 -0.97
CA GLU A 120 0.59 10.82 0.37
C GLU A 120 1.95 10.27 0.83
N ILE A 121 2.66 9.54 -0.04
CA ILE A 121 3.99 9.00 0.30
C ILE A 121 5.00 10.12 0.55
N LYS A 122 4.97 11.20 -0.24
CA LYS A 122 5.81 12.39 0.02
C LYS A 122 5.52 12.97 1.40
N VAL A 123 4.25 13.16 1.75
CA VAL A 123 3.85 13.67 3.07
C VAL A 123 4.38 12.76 4.17
N ILE A 124 4.19 11.44 4.05
CA ILE A 124 4.68 10.44 5.03
C ILE A 124 6.20 10.54 5.19
N VAL A 125 6.98 10.51 4.11
CA VAL A 125 8.44 10.58 4.21
C VAL A 125 8.88 11.91 4.83
N THR A 126 8.34 13.04 4.39
CA THR A 126 8.70 14.36 4.93
C THR A 126 8.32 14.55 6.39
N CYS A 127 7.26 13.87 6.85
CA CYS A 127 6.80 13.90 8.23
C CYS A 127 7.77 13.24 9.22
N TRP A 128 8.70 12.40 8.75
CA TRP A 128 9.68 11.72 9.60
C TRP A 128 11.13 12.17 9.33
N CYS A 129 11.35 13.09 8.39
CA CYS A 129 12.65 13.71 8.15
C CYS A 129 12.77 15.01 8.96
N PHE A 130 13.37 14.94 10.14
CA PHE A 130 13.72 16.10 10.99
C PHE A 130 15.22 16.13 11.27
#